data_AF-A0A519JTE4-F1
#
_entry.id   AF-A0A519JTE4-F1
#
_cell.length_a   1.000
_cell.length_b   1.000
_cell.length_c   1.000
_cell.angle_alpha   90.00
_cell.angle_beta   90.00
_cell.angle_gamma   90.00
#
_symmetry.space_group_name_H-M   'P 1'
#
loop_
_entity.id
_entity.type
_entity.pdbx_description
1 polymer ?
#
loop_
_entity_poly.entity_id
_entity_poly.type
_entity_poly.pdbx_seq_one_letter_code
_entity_poly.pdbx_strand_id
1 'polypeptide(L)'
;VSPCRIGIGLTLGEMGLWFIDHFKLDVAYRVIEMEGWEPDVGPGYGWPLNERSWINPSPNAPNVSMTRAYAGTVMLEGATLSEGRGTTRPLELFGAPDIDARAVIAEMRAFAPQWLKGCSLRDMWFEPTFHKHVGTLCSGVQIHVDDPAYDHEAFQPWRVQALGFKAIRRLYPDYDLWRDFPYEYAFGKLPIDVINGGPGLREWVDDPHSTPDDLDALAAPDEQTWTEARKPFLLY
;
A
#
# COMPACT_ATOMS: atom_id res chain seq x y z
N VAL A 1 14.67 -3.00 -14.10
CA VAL A 1 13.55 -2.79 -13.15
C VAL A 1 12.55 -3.88 -13.44
N SER A 2 12.17 -4.70 -12.45
CA SER A 2 11.17 -5.75 -12.68
C SER A 2 9.85 -5.10 -13.08
N PRO A 3 9.13 -5.57 -14.12
CA PRO A 3 7.88 -4.95 -14.58
C PRO A 3 6.68 -5.28 -13.67
N CYS A 4 6.94 -5.52 -12.39
CA CYS A 4 5.96 -5.97 -11.42
C CYS A 4 5.37 -4.76 -10.70
N ARG A 5 4.05 -4.74 -10.59
CA ARG A 5 3.33 -3.77 -9.76
C ARG A 5 3.58 -3.98 -8.27
N ILE A 6 3.31 -2.94 -7.50
CA ILE A 6 3.03 -3.07 -6.07
C ILE A 6 1.75 -3.91 -5.92
N GLY A 7 1.84 -5.05 -5.24
CA GLY A 7 0.74 -6.03 -5.16
C GLY A 7 0.67 -6.92 -6.41
N ILE A 8 1.53 -7.94 -6.44
CA ILE A 8 1.70 -8.84 -7.60
C ILE A 8 0.52 -9.81 -7.76
N GLY A 9 -0.12 -10.18 -6.66
CA GLY A 9 -1.28 -11.09 -6.67
C GLY A 9 -0.95 -12.48 -7.21
N LEU A 10 0.26 -12.95 -6.90
CA LEU A 10 0.75 -14.31 -7.14
C LEU A 10 1.40 -14.80 -5.84
N THR A 11 1.23 -16.07 -5.53
CA THR A 11 2.07 -16.79 -4.57
C THR A 11 3.52 -16.85 -5.07
N LEU A 12 4.48 -17.14 -4.18
CA LEU A 12 5.88 -17.33 -4.57
C LEU A 12 6.04 -18.45 -5.62
N GLY A 13 5.22 -19.50 -5.51
CA GLY A 13 5.21 -20.62 -6.46
C GLY A 13 4.84 -20.17 -7.87
N GLU A 14 3.73 -19.47 -8.00
CA GLU A 14 3.21 -18.94 -9.28
C GLU A 14 4.14 -17.86 -9.84
N MET A 15 4.71 -17.00 -8.99
CA MET A 15 5.67 -15.98 -9.39
C MET A 15 6.94 -16.60 -9.99
N GLY A 16 7.40 -17.75 -9.48
CA GLY A 16 8.50 -18.49 -10.09
C GLY A 16 8.17 -19.01 -11.49
N LEU A 17 6.95 -19.48 -11.73
CA LEU A 17 6.49 -19.86 -13.07
C LEU A 17 6.50 -18.65 -14.02
N TRP A 18 5.98 -17.51 -13.55
CA TRP A 18 5.97 -16.27 -14.32
C TRP A 18 7.40 -15.79 -14.66
N PHE A 19 8.33 -15.81 -13.71
CA PHE A 19 9.72 -15.40 -13.96
C PHE A 19 10.41 -16.28 -15.00
N ILE A 20 10.19 -17.58 -14.95
CA ILE A 20 10.77 -18.54 -15.90
C ILE A 20 10.26 -18.24 -17.31
N ASP A 21 8.96 -18.06 -17.49
CA ASP A 21 8.41 -17.70 -18.79
C ASP A 21 8.86 -16.31 -19.24
N HIS A 22 8.79 -15.29 -18.37
CA HIS A 22 9.07 -13.91 -18.74
C HIS A 22 10.53 -13.68 -19.12
N PHE A 23 11.47 -14.21 -18.34
CA PHE A 23 12.91 -14.06 -18.58
C PHE A 23 13.52 -15.21 -19.39
N LYS A 24 12.70 -16.17 -19.84
CA LYS A 24 13.14 -17.35 -20.60
C LYS A 24 14.28 -18.09 -19.89
N LEU A 25 14.09 -18.31 -18.59
CA LEU A 25 15.10 -18.96 -17.75
C LEU A 25 15.07 -20.48 -17.99
N ASP A 26 16.25 -21.08 -18.15
CA ASP A 26 16.41 -22.53 -18.23
C ASP A 26 16.77 -23.08 -16.85
N VAL A 27 15.75 -23.40 -16.05
CA VAL A 27 15.89 -23.94 -14.69
C VAL A 27 14.84 -25.00 -14.42
N ALA A 28 15.26 -26.11 -13.82
CA ALA A 28 14.33 -27.13 -13.33
C ALA A 28 13.54 -26.55 -12.15
N TYR A 29 12.24 -26.30 -12.36
CA TYR A 29 11.36 -25.69 -11.38
C TYR A 29 10.12 -26.53 -11.15
N ARG A 30 9.73 -26.65 -9.89
CA ARG A 30 8.54 -27.37 -9.46
C ARG A 30 7.90 -26.64 -8.30
N VAL A 31 6.61 -26.32 -8.43
CA VAL A 31 5.79 -25.87 -7.32
C VAL A 31 5.22 -27.09 -6.60
N ILE A 32 5.26 -27.07 -5.27
CA ILE A 32 4.48 -27.99 -4.44
C ILE A 32 3.25 -27.21 -3.99
N GLU A 33 2.11 -27.53 -4.58
CA GLU A 33 0.85 -26.82 -4.37
C GLU A 33 0.33 -27.03 -2.94
N MET A 34 -0.33 -26.00 -2.42
CA MET A 34 -1.07 -26.01 -1.17
C MET A 34 -2.42 -26.70 -1.40
N GLU A 35 -2.87 -27.51 -0.46
CA GLU A 35 -4.23 -28.06 -0.49
C GLU A 35 -5.18 -27.17 0.32
N GLY A 36 -6.35 -26.88 -0.25
CA GLY A 36 -7.42 -26.14 0.44
C GLY A 36 -7.14 -24.65 0.68
N TRP A 37 -6.18 -24.06 -0.04
CA TRP A 37 -5.93 -22.62 0.03
C TRP A 37 -6.93 -21.87 -0.84
N GLU A 38 -7.69 -20.95 -0.23
CA GLU A 38 -8.73 -20.17 -0.91
C GLU A 38 -8.45 -18.67 -0.77
N PRO A 39 -7.80 -18.03 -1.77
CA PRO A 39 -7.45 -16.62 -1.70
C PRO A 39 -8.66 -15.69 -1.73
N ASP A 40 -9.74 -16.10 -2.38
CA ASP A 40 -10.94 -15.26 -2.59
C ASP A 40 -12.04 -15.50 -1.53
N VAL A 41 -11.78 -16.35 -0.53
CA VAL A 41 -12.75 -16.72 0.51
C VAL A 41 -12.43 -16.03 1.84
N GLY A 42 -13.38 -15.21 2.29
CA GLY A 42 -13.32 -14.55 3.59
C GLY A 42 -13.52 -15.51 4.78
N PRO A 43 -13.19 -15.08 6.01
CA PRO A 43 -12.65 -13.78 6.39
C PRO A 43 -11.12 -13.65 6.21
N GLY A 44 -10.47 -14.78 5.89
CA GLY A 44 -9.02 -14.90 5.76
C GLY A 44 -8.47 -14.31 4.48
N TYR A 45 -9.17 -14.53 3.36
CA TYR A 45 -8.69 -14.22 2.01
C TYR A 45 -7.29 -14.80 1.79
N GLY A 46 -7.20 -16.13 1.90
CA GLY A 46 -5.96 -16.90 1.85
C GLY A 46 -5.18 -17.02 3.17
N TRP A 47 -5.41 -16.17 4.19
CA TRP A 47 -4.82 -16.43 5.51
C TRP A 47 -5.74 -17.31 6.37
N PRO A 48 -5.30 -18.49 6.84
CA PRO A 48 -6.15 -19.40 7.62
C PRO A 48 -6.28 -18.90 9.07
N LEU A 49 -7.17 -17.92 9.25
CA LEU A 49 -7.46 -17.29 10.54
C LEU A 49 -7.89 -18.34 11.56
N ASN A 50 -7.40 -18.21 12.79
CA ASN A 50 -7.64 -19.15 13.91
C ASN A 50 -7.06 -20.57 13.73
N GLU A 51 -6.50 -20.90 12.57
CA GLU A 51 -5.86 -22.19 12.32
C GLU A 51 -4.33 -22.10 12.31
N ARG A 52 -3.78 -20.93 11.91
CA ARG A 52 -2.33 -20.68 11.93
C ARG A 52 -1.97 -19.38 12.64
N SER A 53 -0.88 -19.43 13.39
CA SER A 53 -0.27 -18.24 13.98
C SER A 53 0.42 -17.39 12.92
N TRP A 54 0.24 -16.07 13.01
CA TRP A 54 1.04 -15.13 12.23
C TRP A 54 2.45 -15.07 12.80
N ILE A 55 3.45 -15.34 11.96
CA ILE A 55 4.86 -15.18 12.30
C ILE A 55 5.37 -13.99 11.51
N ASN A 56 5.85 -12.97 12.20
CA ASN A 56 6.29 -11.72 11.60
C ASN A 56 7.39 -11.99 10.56
N PRO A 57 7.16 -11.72 9.26
CA PRO A 57 8.21 -11.82 8.24
C PRO A 57 9.25 -10.70 8.39
N SER A 58 8.88 -9.60 9.05
CA SER A 58 9.78 -8.53 9.46
C SER A 58 9.31 -7.92 10.79
N PRO A 59 10.17 -7.21 11.56
CA PRO A 59 9.80 -6.66 12.86
C PRO A 59 8.55 -5.76 12.85
N ASN A 60 8.34 -5.02 11.75
CA ASN A 60 7.20 -4.12 11.57
C ASN A 60 6.07 -4.73 10.74
N ALA A 61 6.06 -6.06 10.58
CA ALA A 61 5.00 -6.80 9.92
C ALA A 61 4.20 -7.68 10.91
N PRO A 62 3.45 -7.09 11.86
CA PRO A 62 2.93 -7.81 13.02
C PRO A 62 1.65 -8.60 12.78
N ASN A 63 0.91 -8.36 11.70
CA ASN A 63 -0.40 -8.98 11.48
C ASN A 63 -0.85 -8.92 10.00
N VAL A 64 -2.01 -9.52 9.74
CA VAL A 64 -2.65 -9.57 8.42
C VAL A 64 -3.12 -8.18 7.95
N SER A 65 -3.65 -7.33 8.86
CA SER A 65 -4.12 -5.99 8.52
C SER A 65 -3.01 -5.12 7.92
N MET A 66 -1.83 -5.16 8.54
CA MET A 66 -0.61 -4.55 8.00
C MET A 66 -0.30 -5.07 6.60
N THR A 67 -0.40 -6.38 6.37
CA THR A 67 -0.07 -6.99 5.07
C THR A 67 -1.03 -6.51 3.98
N ARG A 68 -2.32 -6.41 4.31
CA ARG A 68 -3.35 -5.86 3.41
C ARG A 68 -3.05 -4.39 3.07
N ALA A 69 -2.71 -3.57 4.08
CA ALA A 69 -2.45 -2.14 3.90
C ALA A 69 -1.08 -1.83 3.26
N TYR A 70 -0.11 -2.74 3.34
CA TYR A 70 1.30 -2.51 2.98
C TYR A 70 1.50 -1.96 1.57
N ALA A 71 0.76 -2.47 0.58
CA ALA A 71 0.83 -2.00 -0.80
C ALA A 71 0.50 -0.49 -0.96
N GLY A 72 -0.19 0.10 0.00
CA GLY A 72 -0.35 1.55 0.13
C GLY A 72 0.70 2.14 1.05
N THR A 73 0.74 1.67 2.29
CA THR A 73 1.49 2.33 3.38
C THR A 73 3.01 2.28 3.20
N VAL A 74 3.56 1.37 2.38
CA VAL A 74 4.99 1.39 2.01
C VAL A 74 5.40 2.70 1.33
N MET A 75 4.48 3.35 0.60
CA MET A 75 4.76 4.64 -0.07
C MET A 75 5.12 5.75 0.93
N LEU A 76 4.69 5.62 2.19
CA LEU A 76 5.04 6.56 3.25
C LEU A 76 6.54 6.59 3.54
N GLU A 77 7.31 5.56 3.16
CA GLU A 77 8.77 5.60 3.34
C GLU A 77 9.42 6.75 2.56
N GLY A 78 8.84 7.09 1.39
CA GLY A 78 9.22 8.26 0.60
C GLY A 78 8.55 9.57 1.00
N ALA A 79 7.72 9.57 2.04
CA ALA A 79 7.03 10.75 2.55
C ALA A 79 7.48 11.10 3.98
N THR A 80 7.29 12.37 4.35
CA THR A 80 7.66 12.90 5.68
C THR A 80 6.73 12.40 6.79
N LEU A 81 5.49 12.02 6.44
CA LEU A 81 4.48 11.45 7.34
C LEU A 81 4.97 10.15 7.99
N SER A 82 4.73 9.93 9.27
CA SER A 82 4.96 8.64 9.92
C SER A 82 3.98 7.58 9.43
N GLU A 83 4.48 6.37 9.20
CA GLU A 83 3.74 5.15 8.89
C GLU A 83 3.42 4.32 10.14
N GLY A 84 3.61 4.88 11.34
CA GLY A 84 3.34 4.19 12.61
C GLY A 84 4.45 3.24 13.06
N ARG A 85 5.61 3.20 12.40
CA ARG A 85 6.82 2.60 12.99
C ARG A 85 7.10 3.29 14.34
N GLY A 86 7.49 2.51 15.35
CA GLY A 86 7.57 3.01 16.72
C GLY A 86 6.27 2.90 17.53
N THR A 87 5.21 2.31 16.96
CA THR A 87 3.93 2.06 17.64
C THR A 87 3.58 0.56 17.62
N THR A 88 2.41 0.20 18.17
CA THR A 88 1.86 -1.16 18.11
C THR A 88 1.11 -1.46 16.80
N ARG A 89 0.98 -0.47 15.90
CA ARG A 89 0.24 -0.56 14.62
C ARG A 89 1.07 -0.01 13.44
N PRO A 90 2.31 -0.47 13.22
CA PRO A 90 3.10 -0.02 12.08
C PRO A 90 2.46 -0.43 10.75
N LEU A 91 2.57 0.45 9.75
CA LEU A 91 2.13 0.22 8.36
C LEU A 91 0.62 -0.04 8.22
N GLU A 92 -0.18 0.30 9.24
CA GLU A 92 -1.65 0.29 9.25
C GLU A 92 -2.23 1.71 9.36
N LEU A 93 -1.37 2.73 9.41
CA LEU A 93 -1.74 4.11 9.65
C LEU A 93 -0.75 5.08 8.99
N PHE A 94 -1.17 6.33 8.86
CA PHE A 94 -0.26 7.44 8.56
C PHE A 94 -0.59 8.67 9.40
N GLY A 95 0.40 9.52 9.68
CA GLY A 95 0.15 10.78 10.38
C GLY A 95 1.40 11.63 10.61
N ALA A 96 1.18 12.84 11.10
CA ALA A 96 2.22 13.80 11.43
C ALA A 96 1.78 14.73 12.57
N PRO A 97 2.71 15.45 13.23
CA PRO A 97 2.37 16.35 14.34
C PRO A 97 1.51 17.55 13.98
N ASP A 98 1.52 17.94 12.71
CA ASP A 98 1.05 19.23 12.20
C ASP A 98 -0.11 19.10 11.20
N ILE A 99 -0.81 17.96 11.20
CA ILE A 99 -2.01 17.72 10.39
C ILE A 99 -3.25 17.46 11.25
N ASP A 100 -4.44 17.67 10.69
CA ASP A 100 -5.72 17.27 11.30
C ASP A 100 -6.26 16.02 10.58
N ALA A 101 -6.18 14.86 11.23
CA ALA A 101 -6.64 13.60 10.67
C ALA A 101 -8.14 13.60 10.30
N ARG A 102 -8.99 14.34 11.03
CA ARG A 102 -10.43 14.43 10.70
C ARG A 102 -10.64 15.23 9.44
N ALA A 103 -9.93 16.35 9.30
CA ALA A 103 -9.96 17.15 8.08
C ALA A 103 -9.44 16.35 6.89
N VAL A 104 -8.34 15.60 7.06
CA VAL A 104 -7.79 14.70 6.03
C VAL A 104 -8.82 13.66 5.62
N ILE A 105 -9.42 12.91 6.56
CA ILE A 105 -10.45 11.91 6.24
C ILE A 105 -11.66 12.53 5.52
N ALA A 106 -12.09 13.73 5.93
CA ALA A 106 -13.18 14.44 5.27
C ALA A 106 -12.82 14.80 3.82
N GLU A 107 -11.60 15.30 3.59
CA GLU A 107 -11.12 15.63 2.24
C GLU A 107 -10.96 14.37 1.37
N MET A 108 -10.44 13.28 1.92
CA MET A 108 -10.35 11.98 1.23
C MET A 108 -11.75 11.52 0.76
N ARG A 109 -12.75 11.59 1.65
CA ARG A 109 -14.14 11.24 1.34
C ARG A 109 -14.78 12.18 0.32
N ALA A 110 -14.43 13.46 0.33
CA ALA A 110 -14.96 14.43 -0.62
C ALA A 110 -14.34 14.25 -2.02
N PHE A 111 -13.05 13.92 -2.08
CA PHE A 111 -12.29 13.88 -3.33
C PHE A 111 -12.47 12.56 -4.10
N ALA A 112 -12.40 11.41 -3.43
CA ALA A 112 -12.53 10.10 -4.07
C ALA A 112 -13.19 9.04 -3.15
N PRO A 113 -14.48 9.19 -2.79
CA PRO A 113 -15.16 8.27 -1.88
C PRO A 113 -15.17 6.82 -2.39
N GLN A 114 -15.12 6.62 -3.70
CA GLN A 114 -15.13 5.31 -4.34
C GLN A 114 -13.90 4.45 -3.96
N TRP A 115 -12.74 5.07 -3.72
CA TRP A 115 -11.52 4.35 -3.35
C TRP A 115 -11.48 3.95 -1.87
N LEU A 116 -12.46 4.38 -1.07
CA LEU A 116 -12.57 4.09 0.36
C LEU A 116 -13.55 2.96 0.69
N LYS A 117 -14.19 2.36 -0.32
CA LYS A 117 -15.29 1.38 -0.12
C LYS A 117 -14.88 0.11 0.61
N GLY A 118 -13.61 -0.31 0.51
CA GLY A 118 -13.12 -1.55 1.12
C GLY A 118 -12.50 -1.43 2.51
N CYS A 119 -12.55 -0.26 3.16
CA CYS A 119 -11.94 -0.08 4.49
C CYS A 119 -12.65 1.00 5.32
N SER A 120 -12.44 0.96 6.64
CA SER A 120 -12.84 2.02 7.54
C SER A 120 -11.65 2.91 7.90
N LEU A 121 -11.80 4.23 7.77
CA LEU A 121 -10.81 5.21 8.24
C LEU A 121 -11.19 5.76 9.61
N ARG A 122 -10.21 5.83 10.52
CA ARG A 122 -10.38 6.34 11.89
C ARG A 122 -9.30 7.36 12.23
N ASP A 123 -9.70 8.53 12.73
CA ASP A 123 -8.76 9.48 13.31
C ASP A 123 -8.20 8.98 14.64
N MET A 124 -6.93 9.26 14.89
CA MET A 124 -6.26 8.90 16.14
C MET A 124 -5.05 9.77 16.42
N TRP A 125 -4.51 9.63 17.63
CA TRP A 125 -3.22 10.19 18.01
C TRP A 125 -2.25 9.08 18.41
N PHE A 126 -1.00 9.22 18.02
CA PHE A 126 0.08 8.31 18.38
C PHE A 126 1.39 9.05 18.57
N GLU A 127 2.28 8.48 19.35
CA GLU A 127 3.65 8.97 19.53
C GLU A 127 4.63 7.84 19.19
N PRO A 128 5.37 7.94 18.09
CA PRO A 128 6.39 6.97 17.72
C PRO A 128 7.53 6.90 18.75
N THR A 129 7.94 5.68 19.09
CA THR A 129 9.13 5.43 19.94
C THR A 129 10.44 5.35 19.14
N PHE A 130 10.36 5.20 17.82
CA PHE A 130 11.49 5.26 16.89
C PHE A 130 11.02 5.67 15.49
N HIS A 131 11.95 5.95 14.58
CA HIS A 131 11.71 6.37 13.18
C HIS A 131 11.23 7.82 13.00
N LYS A 132 10.19 8.06 12.19
CA LYS A 132 9.69 9.42 11.90
C LYS A 132 8.90 9.96 13.09
N HIS A 133 9.11 11.24 13.41
CA HIS A 133 8.44 11.98 14.49
C HIS A 133 8.58 11.36 15.90
N VAL A 134 9.73 10.75 16.22
CA VAL A 134 9.98 10.15 17.55
C VAL A 134 9.71 11.14 18.68
N GLY A 135 8.95 10.71 19.68
CA GLY A 135 8.67 11.51 20.87
C GLY A 135 7.76 12.71 20.62
N THR A 136 7.11 12.77 19.46
CA THR A 136 6.16 13.83 19.11
C THR A 136 4.78 13.24 18.84
N LEU A 137 3.76 13.80 19.50
CA LEU A 137 2.37 13.43 19.27
C LEU A 137 1.97 13.73 17.82
N CYS A 138 1.66 12.68 17.07
CA CYS A 138 1.15 12.74 15.71
C CYS A 138 -0.38 12.60 15.72
N SER A 139 -1.04 13.41 14.89
CA SER A 139 -2.42 13.22 14.47
C SER A 139 -2.41 12.37 13.21
N GLY A 140 -3.20 11.30 13.18
CA GLY A 140 -3.14 10.34 12.07
C GLY A 140 -4.43 9.60 11.77
N VAL A 141 -4.40 8.94 10.62
CA VAL A 141 -5.48 8.13 10.07
C VAL A 141 -5.06 6.67 10.15
N GLN A 142 -5.82 5.88 10.89
CA GLN A 142 -5.71 4.42 10.88
C GLN A 142 -6.65 3.83 9.82
N ILE A 143 -6.15 2.84 9.07
CA ILE A 143 -6.88 2.10 8.05
C ILE A 143 -7.28 0.75 8.66
N HIS A 144 -8.57 0.54 8.92
CA HIS A 144 -9.10 -0.74 9.40
C HIS A 144 -9.52 -1.62 8.24
N VAL A 145 -9.05 -2.87 8.28
CA VAL A 145 -9.27 -3.92 7.27
C VAL A 145 -9.52 -5.28 7.95
N ASP A 146 -9.94 -5.23 9.21
CA ASP A 146 -10.17 -6.35 10.12
C ASP A 146 -11.55 -6.26 10.81
N ASP A 147 -12.41 -5.38 10.33
CA ASP A 147 -13.79 -5.22 10.79
C ASP A 147 -14.81 -5.71 9.74
N PRO A 148 -16.11 -5.82 10.06
CA PRO A 148 -17.13 -6.27 9.11
C PRO A 148 -17.36 -5.35 7.90
N ALA A 149 -16.83 -4.13 7.89
CA ALA A 149 -16.90 -3.23 6.74
C ALA A 149 -15.75 -3.44 5.74
N TYR A 150 -14.79 -4.31 6.06
CA TYR A 150 -13.74 -4.71 5.13
C TYR A 150 -14.33 -5.50 3.94
N ASP A 151 -14.06 -5.02 2.73
CA ASP A 151 -14.40 -5.68 1.48
C ASP A 151 -13.09 -5.89 0.70
N HIS A 152 -12.72 -7.14 0.47
CA HIS A 152 -11.45 -7.53 -0.13
C HIS A 152 -11.31 -7.04 -1.58
N GLU A 153 -12.37 -7.18 -2.37
CA GLU A 153 -12.38 -6.81 -3.79
C GLU A 153 -12.41 -5.28 -3.95
N ALA A 154 -13.09 -4.59 -3.05
CA ALA A 154 -13.18 -3.13 -3.08
C ALA A 154 -11.98 -2.42 -2.43
N PHE A 155 -11.13 -3.12 -1.68
CA PHE A 155 -10.02 -2.50 -0.96
C PHE A 155 -8.83 -2.23 -1.88
N GLN A 156 -8.53 -0.95 -2.08
CA GLN A 156 -7.47 -0.50 -2.99
C GLN A 156 -6.38 0.25 -2.21
N PRO A 157 -5.48 -0.44 -1.49
CA PRO A 157 -4.54 0.18 -0.53
C PRO A 157 -3.66 1.26 -1.17
N TRP A 158 -3.18 1.03 -2.40
CA TRP A 158 -2.41 2.02 -3.15
C TRP A 158 -3.19 3.32 -3.38
N ARG A 159 -4.46 3.20 -3.80
CA ARG A 159 -5.36 4.36 -4.01
C ARG A 159 -5.73 5.04 -2.69
N VAL A 160 -5.96 4.28 -1.62
CA VAL A 160 -6.23 4.83 -0.28
C VAL A 160 -5.07 5.69 0.20
N GLN A 161 -3.83 5.21 0.07
CA GLN A 161 -2.67 5.99 0.50
C GLN A 161 -2.37 7.17 -0.44
N ALA A 162 -2.53 6.99 -1.77
CA ALA A 162 -2.45 8.09 -2.74
C ALA A 162 -3.45 9.22 -2.40
N LEU A 163 -4.67 8.84 -2.03
CA LEU A 163 -5.71 9.77 -1.60
C LEU A 163 -5.34 10.48 -0.29
N GLY A 164 -4.68 9.80 0.64
CA GLY A 164 -4.14 10.41 1.86
C GLY A 164 -3.13 11.52 1.55
N PHE A 165 -2.19 11.26 0.64
CA PHE A 165 -1.25 12.27 0.16
C PHE A 165 -1.95 13.43 -0.54
N LYS A 166 -2.92 13.13 -1.42
CA LYS A 166 -3.70 14.15 -2.13
C LYS A 166 -4.48 15.05 -1.19
N ALA A 167 -5.16 14.46 -0.20
CA ALA A 167 -5.92 15.20 0.79
C ALA A 167 -5.02 16.14 1.60
N ILE A 168 -3.85 15.67 2.04
CA ILE A 168 -2.87 16.51 2.74
C ILE A 168 -2.37 17.64 1.84
N ARG A 169 -1.96 17.36 0.59
CA ARG A 169 -1.52 18.41 -0.35
C ARG A 169 -2.61 19.46 -0.61
N ARG A 170 -3.88 19.05 -0.68
CA ARG A 170 -5.01 19.97 -0.90
C ARG A 170 -5.33 20.83 0.32
N LEU A 171 -5.20 20.28 1.52
CA LEU A 171 -5.40 21.01 2.79
C LEU A 171 -4.20 21.90 3.13
N TYR A 172 -3.00 21.46 2.76
CA TYR A 172 -1.73 22.10 3.07
C TYR A 172 -0.86 22.18 1.79
N PRO A 173 -1.11 23.17 0.90
CA PRO A 173 -0.45 23.25 -0.41
C PRO A 173 1.07 23.24 -0.36
N ASP A 174 1.65 23.91 0.63
CA ASP A 174 3.10 24.06 0.80
C ASP A 174 3.72 23.00 1.74
N TYR A 175 2.96 21.97 2.13
CA TYR A 175 3.46 20.93 3.03
C TYR A 175 4.66 20.21 2.42
N ASP A 176 5.73 20.08 3.21
CA ASP A 176 6.91 19.32 2.81
C ASP A 176 6.59 17.83 2.93
N LEU A 177 5.98 17.28 1.88
CA LEU A 177 5.42 15.93 1.89
C LEU A 177 6.46 14.86 1.54
N TRP A 178 7.41 15.19 0.67
CA TRP A 178 8.31 14.21 0.04
C TRP A 178 9.69 14.27 0.66
N ARG A 179 10.19 13.13 1.11
CA ARG A 179 11.54 13.05 1.65
C ARG A 179 12.55 12.99 0.51
N ASP A 180 13.65 13.72 0.64
CA ASP A 180 14.79 13.61 -0.26
C ASP A 180 15.99 12.98 0.46
N PHE A 181 16.24 11.70 0.19
CA PHE A 181 17.40 10.97 0.69
C PHE A 181 17.75 9.80 -0.25
N PRO A 182 19.01 9.31 -0.25
CA PRO A 182 19.37 8.13 -1.03
C PRO A 182 18.58 6.90 -0.58
N TYR A 183 17.81 6.30 -1.48
CA TYR A 183 16.98 5.13 -1.22
C TYR A 183 17.40 3.96 -2.12
N GLU A 184 17.69 2.80 -1.53
CA GLU A 184 18.01 1.52 -2.22
C GLU A 184 18.93 1.67 -3.46
N TYR A 185 20.03 2.40 -3.31
CA TYR A 185 21.04 2.61 -4.38
C TYR A 185 20.54 3.41 -5.59
N ALA A 186 19.34 3.99 -5.53
CA ALA A 186 18.83 4.93 -6.53
C ALA A 186 19.29 6.36 -6.17
N PHE A 187 20.32 6.85 -6.87
CA PHE A 187 20.82 8.20 -6.69
C PHE A 187 20.05 9.20 -7.57
N GLY A 188 19.76 10.39 -7.03
CA GLY A 188 19.13 11.48 -7.77
C GLY A 188 17.64 11.30 -8.09
N LYS A 189 16.97 10.36 -7.41
CA LYS A 189 15.52 10.16 -7.48
C LYS A 189 14.92 10.28 -6.10
N LEU A 190 13.72 10.85 -6.02
CA LEU A 190 12.97 10.83 -4.77
C LEU A 190 12.57 9.37 -4.45
N PRO A 191 12.65 8.95 -3.18
CA PRO A 191 12.26 7.60 -2.77
C PRO A 191 10.82 7.25 -3.15
N ILE A 192 9.88 8.21 -3.10
CA ILE A 192 8.49 7.98 -3.53
C ILE A 192 8.42 7.56 -5.00
N ASP A 193 9.22 8.18 -5.87
CA ASP A 193 9.26 7.86 -7.30
C ASP A 193 9.93 6.48 -7.54
N VAL A 194 10.84 6.06 -6.66
CA VAL A 194 11.47 4.73 -6.72
C VAL A 194 10.50 3.65 -6.25
N ILE A 195 9.85 3.85 -5.09
CA ILE A 195 8.88 2.92 -4.50
C ILE A 195 7.68 2.73 -5.42
N ASN A 196 7.12 3.82 -5.95
CA ASN A 196 5.95 3.76 -6.84
C ASN A 196 6.30 3.25 -8.25
N GLY A 197 7.58 3.27 -8.65
CA GLY A 197 8.01 2.88 -9.99
C GLY A 197 7.96 4.00 -11.03
N GLY A 198 7.84 5.25 -10.61
CA GLY A 198 7.85 6.44 -11.46
C GLY A 198 7.27 7.67 -10.76
N PRO A 199 7.44 8.88 -11.34
CA PRO A 199 7.01 10.14 -10.72
C PRO A 199 5.49 10.39 -10.83
N GLY A 200 4.76 9.64 -11.64
CA GLY A 200 3.37 9.94 -11.99
C GLY A 200 2.43 10.08 -10.79
N LEU A 201 2.60 9.27 -9.73
CA LEU A 201 1.83 9.42 -8.49
C LEU A 201 2.13 10.76 -7.81
N ARG A 202 3.41 11.10 -7.64
CA ARG A 202 3.85 12.34 -6.99
C ARG A 202 3.34 13.56 -7.76
N GLU A 203 3.52 13.55 -9.08
CA GLU A 203 3.04 14.60 -9.97
C GLU A 203 1.53 14.76 -9.89
N TRP A 204 0.78 13.65 -9.86
CA TRP A 204 -0.66 13.67 -9.65
C TRP A 204 -1.05 14.23 -8.27
N VAL A 205 -0.34 13.88 -7.20
CA VAL A 205 -0.61 14.43 -5.87
C VAL A 205 -0.39 15.95 -5.87
N ASP A 206 0.74 16.40 -6.41
CA ASP A 206 1.18 17.79 -6.37
C ASP A 206 0.41 18.72 -7.33
N ASP A 207 -0.17 18.19 -8.40
CA ASP A 207 -1.00 18.98 -9.32
C ASP A 207 -2.36 19.35 -8.69
N PRO A 208 -2.65 20.63 -8.39
CA PRO A 208 -3.92 21.02 -7.77
C PRO A 208 -5.16 20.75 -8.64
N HIS A 209 -4.98 20.54 -9.95
CA HIS A 209 -6.05 20.31 -10.92
C HIS A 209 -6.33 18.84 -11.22
N SER A 210 -5.47 17.93 -10.76
CA SER A 210 -5.67 16.51 -11.00
C SER A 210 -6.91 15.98 -10.29
N THR A 211 -7.52 14.99 -10.92
CA THR A 211 -8.76 14.33 -10.50
C THR A 211 -8.50 12.85 -10.21
N PRO A 212 -9.37 12.16 -9.47
CA PRO A 212 -9.24 10.71 -9.28
C PRO A 212 -9.12 9.94 -10.60
N ASP A 213 -9.90 10.33 -11.60
CA ASP A 213 -9.94 9.70 -12.92
C ASP A 213 -8.59 9.79 -13.64
N ASP A 214 -7.81 10.86 -13.42
CA ASP A 214 -6.47 11.00 -14.01
C ASP A 214 -5.51 9.93 -13.48
N LEU A 215 -5.55 9.62 -12.17
CA LEU A 215 -4.70 8.58 -11.58
C LEU A 215 -5.16 7.19 -12.03
N ASP A 216 -6.47 6.97 -12.12
CA ASP A 216 -7.04 5.73 -12.63
C ASP A 216 -6.66 5.51 -14.10
N ALA A 217 -6.67 6.56 -14.92
CA ALA A 217 -6.25 6.48 -16.32
C ALA A 217 -4.76 6.13 -16.48
N LEU A 218 -3.90 6.56 -15.54
CA LEU A 218 -2.49 6.20 -15.51
C LEU A 218 -2.28 4.73 -15.12
N ALA A 219 -3.02 4.24 -14.12
CA ALA A 219 -2.81 2.91 -13.55
C ALA A 219 -3.56 1.78 -14.30
N ALA A 220 -4.78 2.05 -14.78
CA ALA A 220 -5.69 1.04 -15.33
C ALA A 220 -5.11 0.21 -16.50
N PRO A 221 -4.37 0.80 -17.47
CA PRO A 221 -3.80 0.02 -18.58
C PRO A 221 -2.81 -1.04 -18.12
N ASP A 222 -1.91 -0.66 -17.21
CA ASP A 222 -0.96 -1.60 -16.63
C ASP A 222 -1.73 -2.62 -15.79
N GLU A 223 -2.69 -2.17 -14.96
CA GLU A 223 -3.61 -3.01 -14.17
C GLU A 223 -4.20 -4.16 -14.97
N GLN A 224 -4.84 -3.85 -16.09
CA GLN A 224 -5.43 -4.82 -17.00
C GLN A 224 -4.37 -5.72 -17.64
N THR A 225 -3.27 -5.14 -18.14
CA THR A 225 -2.20 -5.89 -18.80
C THR A 225 -1.63 -6.99 -17.91
N TRP A 226 -1.30 -6.67 -16.65
CA TRP A 226 -0.79 -7.66 -15.71
C TRP A 226 -1.84 -8.67 -15.28
N THR A 227 -3.10 -8.25 -15.10
CA THR A 227 -4.19 -9.17 -14.75
C THR A 227 -4.32 -10.25 -15.81
N GLU A 228 -4.19 -9.91 -17.10
CA GLU A 228 -4.13 -10.89 -18.17
C GLU A 228 -2.82 -11.69 -18.16
N ALA A 229 -1.68 -11.02 -17.96
CA ALA A 229 -0.36 -11.66 -17.98
C ALA A 229 -0.17 -12.69 -16.86
N ARG A 230 -0.82 -12.51 -15.70
CA ARG A 230 -0.68 -13.44 -14.56
C ARG A 230 -1.56 -14.67 -14.66
N LYS A 231 -2.68 -14.62 -15.40
CA LYS A 231 -3.67 -15.72 -15.49
C LYS A 231 -3.09 -17.10 -15.81
N PRO A 232 -2.16 -17.25 -16.77
CA PRO A 232 -1.60 -18.57 -17.11
C PRO A 232 -0.79 -19.21 -15.98
N PHE A 233 -0.42 -18.43 -14.97
CA PHE A 233 0.45 -18.86 -13.88
C PHE A 233 -0.31 -19.09 -12.57
N LEU A 234 -1.60 -18.77 -12.51
CA LEU A 234 -2.43 -19.00 -11.34
C LEU A 234 -2.65 -20.51 -11.13
N LEU A 235 -2.41 -20.96 -9.91
CA LEU A 235 -2.65 -22.33 -9.43
C LEU A 235 -3.91 -22.41 -8.55
N TYR A 236 -4.38 -21.27 -8.05
CA TYR A 236 -5.53 -21.15 -7.16
C TYR A 236 -6.48 -20.05 -7.63
#